data_AF-A0A2E6X786-F1
#
_entry.id   AF-A0A2E6X786-F1
#
_cell.length_a   1.000
_cell.length_b   1.000
_cell.length_c   1.000
_cell.angle_alpha   90.00
_cell.angle_beta   90.00
_cell.angle_gamma   90.00
#
_symmetry.space_group_name_H-M   'P 1'
#
loop_
_entity.id
_entity.type
_entity.pdbx_description
1 polymer ?
#
loop_
_entity_poly.entity_id
_entity_poly.type
_entity_poly.pdbx_seq_one_letter_code
_entity_poly.pdbx_strand_id
1 'polypeptide(L)'
;MPIKKIELGILFIISVVVIADGISLVNLDRMRAGESGTYVIFLGILLLILAGLYMLKDIPSEWEKQPGGRQVAEAICLLAAYAFVMPYLGYLISTFLVTIAYMVHMSGYRWVPSLAFAIVFSVSTAWFWAWLVVLVPQGFFPWPEV
;
A
#
# COMPACT_ATOMS: atom_id res chain seq x y z
N MET A 1 25.02 9.08 -2.96
CA MET A 1 25.29 8.83 -1.50
C MET A 1 24.36 9.53 -0.49
N PRO A 2 24.09 10.86 -0.53
CA PRO A 2 23.22 11.51 0.46
C PRO A 2 21.75 11.10 0.33
N ILE A 3 21.29 10.81 -0.88
CA ILE A 3 19.90 10.42 -1.19
C ILE A 3 19.52 9.09 -0.51
N LYS A 4 20.37 8.06 -0.61
CA LYS A 4 20.16 6.76 0.07
C LYS A 4 19.94 6.92 1.58
N LYS A 5 20.70 7.83 2.23
CA LYS A 5 20.55 8.11 3.66
C LYS A 5 19.21 8.77 4.00
N ILE A 6 18.75 9.69 3.14
CA ILE A 6 17.44 10.35 3.29
C ILE A 6 16.31 9.33 3.09
N GLU A 7 16.38 8.50 2.05
CA GLU A 7 15.41 7.43 1.78
C GLU A 7 15.31 6.44 2.94
N LEU A 8 16.46 5.98 3.46
CA LEU A 8 16.51 5.12 4.64
C LEU A 8 15.91 5.77 5.88
N GLY A 9 16.21 7.06 6.10
CA GLY A 9 15.62 7.82 7.19
C GLY A 9 14.09 7.89 7.08
N ILE A 10 13.57 8.18 5.89
CA ILE A 10 12.13 8.25 5.63
C ILE A 10 11.48 6.87 5.85
N LEU A 11 12.04 5.80 5.27
CA LEU A 11 11.51 4.44 5.42
C LEU A 11 11.49 3.99 6.88
N PHE A 12 12.55 4.32 7.64
CA PHE A 12 12.63 3.99 9.06
C PHE A 12 11.60 4.75 9.88
N ILE A 13 11.44 6.06 9.64
CA ILE A 13 10.43 6.88 10.32
C ILE A 13 9.02 6.35 10.02
N ILE A 14 8.70 6.09 8.75
CA ILE A 14 7.39 5.57 8.34
C ILE A 14 7.13 4.21 9.02
N SER A 15 8.11 3.31 9.01
CA SER A 15 8.00 2.01 9.68
C SER A 15 7.66 2.15 11.16
N VAL A 16 8.37 2.99 11.89
CA VAL A 16 8.14 3.22 13.34
C VAL A 16 6.74 3.80 13.57
N VAL A 17 6.32 4.77 12.77
CA VAL A 17 4.98 5.38 12.88
C VAL A 17 3.89 4.34 12.63
N VAL A 18 4.04 3.51 11.60
CA VAL A 18 3.08 2.44 11.28
C VAL A 18 3.00 1.41 12.40
N ILE A 19 4.14 0.99 12.97
CA ILE A 19 4.14 0.07 14.12
C ILE A 19 3.44 0.70 15.32
N ALA A 20 3.73 1.96 15.64
CA ALA A 20 3.11 2.66 16.76
C ALA A 20 1.58 2.79 16.60
N ASP A 21 1.12 3.11 15.39
CA ASP A 21 -0.31 3.17 15.06
C ASP A 21 -0.97 1.79 15.18
N GLY A 22 -0.30 0.75 14.68
CA GLY A 22 -0.76 -0.63 14.84
C GLY A 22 -0.87 -1.08 16.30
N ILE A 23 0.09 -0.73 17.16
CA ILE A 23 0.03 -1.00 18.61
C ILE A 23 -1.13 -0.25 19.26
N SER A 24 -1.33 1.02 18.89
CA SER A 24 -2.48 1.82 19.35
C SER A 24 -3.81 1.15 18.98
N LEU A 25 -3.92 0.64 17.74
CA LEU A 25 -5.08 -0.10 17.26
C LEU A 25 -5.31 -1.42 18.00
N VAL A 26 -4.26 -2.18 18.32
CA VAL A 26 -4.39 -3.42 19.12
C VAL A 26 -4.90 -3.14 20.53
N ASN A 27 -4.50 -2.02 21.12
CA ASN A 27 -4.90 -1.63 22.48
C ASN A 27 -6.34 -1.08 22.55
N LEU A 28 -7.00 -0.83 21.42
CA LEU A 28 -8.41 -0.46 21.39
C LEU A 28 -9.27 -1.72 21.59
N ASP A 29 -10.09 -1.70 22.64
CA ASP A 29 -10.95 -2.82 23.08
C ASP A 29 -12.20 -3.00 22.19
N ARG A 30 -11.99 -3.03 20.87
CA ARG A 30 -13.00 -3.34 19.85
C ARG A 30 -12.61 -4.66 19.22
N MET A 31 -13.52 -5.64 19.19
CA MET A 31 -13.24 -7.01 18.74
C MET A 31 -12.55 -7.13 17.37
N ARG A 32 -12.67 -6.13 16.49
CA ARG A 32 -12.01 -6.07 15.16
C ARG A 32 -10.76 -5.18 15.09
N ALA A 33 -10.50 -4.35 16.10
CA ALA A 33 -9.34 -3.46 16.12
C ALA A 33 -8.03 -4.21 16.37
N GLY A 34 -8.09 -5.31 17.14
CA GLY A 34 -6.96 -6.21 17.38
C GLY A 34 -6.42 -6.88 16.11
N GLU A 35 -7.29 -7.39 15.24
CA GLU A 35 -6.90 -8.04 13.98
C GLU A 35 -6.29 -7.04 13.00
N SER A 36 -6.92 -5.87 12.83
CA SER A 36 -6.39 -4.80 11.99
C SER A 36 -5.06 -4.26 12.53
N GLY A 37 -4.94 -4.07 13.85
CA GLY A 37 -3.73 -3.54 14.47
C GLY A 37 -2.55 -4.50 14.32
N THR A 38 -2.77 -5.81 14.48
CA THR A 38 -1.74 -6.83 14.30
C THR A 38 -1.21 -6.85 12.86
N TYR A 39 -2.09 -6.68 11.87
CA TYR A 39 -1.70 -6.57 10.46
C TYR A 39 -0.88 -5.30 10.18
N VAL A 40 -1.29 -4.15 10.73
CA VAL A 40 -0.55 -2.89 10.60
C VAL A 40 0.86 -3.01 11.23
N ILE A 41 0.97 -3.64 12.39
CA ILE A 41 2.27 -3.94 13.03
C ILE A 41 3.13 -4.83 12.11
N PHE A 42 2.55 -5.90 11.55
CA PHE A 42 3.27 -6.80 10.64
C PHE A 42 3.81 -6.06 9.41
N LEU A 43 3.00 -5.20 8.78
CA LEU A 43 3.45 -4.36 7.67
C LEU A 43 4.59 -3.43 8.08
N GLY A 44 4.49 -2.78 9.25
CA GLY A 44 5.54 -1.91 9.77
C GLY A 44 6.86 -2.65 10.02
N ILE A 45 6.81 -3.87 10.55
CA ILE A 45 7.97 -4.75 10.74
C ILE A 45 8.57 -5.18 9.39
N LEU A 46 7.74 -5.58 8.43
CA LEU A 46 8.19 -5.94 7.10
C LEU A 46 8.93 -4.78 6.43
N LEU A 47 8.39 -3.56 6.57
CA LEU A 47 9.00 -2.34 6.05
C LEU A 47 10.34 -2.04 6.73
N LEU A 48 10.45 -2.29 8.03
CA LEU A 48 11.71 -2.17 8.79
C LEU A 48 12.77 -3.15 8.27
N ILE A 49 12.38 -4.41 8.03
CA ILE A 49 13.26 -5.45 7.50
C ILE A 49 13.74 -5.06 6.09
N LEU A 50 12.81 -4.62 5.23
CA LEU A 50 13.15 -4.16 3.89
C LEU A 50 14.09 -2.95 3.91
N ALA A 51 13.88 -1.99 4.81
CA ALA A 51 14.79 -0.88 5.01
C ALA A 51 16.19 -1.35 5.46
N GLY A 52 16.26 -2.32 6.38
CA GLY A 52 17.50 -2.96 6.80
C GLY A 52 18.23 -3.66 5.65
N LEU A 53 17.51 -4.43 4.83
CA LEU A 53 18.06 -5.08 3.64
C LEU A 53 18.52 -4.05 2.59
N TYR A 54 17.79 -2.95 2.43
CA TYR A 54 18.17 -1.84 1.56
C TYR A 54 19.43 -1.13 2.05
N MET A 55 19.65 -1.08 3.37
CA MET A 55 20.91 -0.59 3.95
C MET A 55 22.09 -1.43 3.48
N LEU A 56 21.96 -2.76 3.54
CA LEU A 56 23.02 -3.73 3.22
C LEU A 56 23.31 -3.84 1.73
N LYS A 57 22.36 -3.47 0.85
CA LYS A 57 22.54 -3.59 -0.60
C LYS A 57 23.23 -2.35 -1.16
N ASP A 58 24.39 -2.54 -1.78
CA ASP A 58 25.02 -1.47 -2.56
C ASP A 58 24.18 -1.17 -3.80
N ILE A 59 23.88 0.12 -4.00
CA ILE A 59 23.07 0.58 -5.14
C ILE A 59 23.99 0.55 -6.37
N PRO A 60 23.68 -0.26 -7.40
CA PRO A 60 24.44 -0.21 -8.65
C PRO A 60 24.36 1.20 -9.22
N SER A 61 25.49 1.80 -9.61
CA SER A 61 25.54 3.18 -10.11
C SER A 61 24.68 3.41 -11.37
N GLU A 62 24.29 2.35 -12.06
CA GLU A 62 23.34 2.38 -13.18
C GLU A 62 21.92 2.80 -12.76
N TRP A 63 21.53 2.53 -11.51
CA TRP A 63 20.22 2.93 -10.96
C TRP A 63 20.16 4.42 -10.59
N GLU A 64 21.30 5.07 -10.38
CA GLU A 64 21.40 6.51 -10.05
C GLU A 64 21.05 7.41 -11.25
N LYS A 65 20.98 6.84 -12.47
CA LYS A 65 20.68 7.57 -13.72
C LYS A 65 19.28 7.33 -14.29
N GLN A 66 18.43 6.51 -13.66
CA GLN A 66 17.06 6.36 -14.17
C GLN A 66 16.21 7.59 -13.81
N PRO A 67 15.58 8.27 -14.79
CA PRO A 67 14.67 9.40 -14.55
C PRO A 67 13.30 8.92 -14.01
N GLY A 68 13.30 8.00 -13.05
CA GLY A 68 12.10 7.39 -12.45
C GLY A 68 11.45 8.22 -11.35
N GLY A 69 12.06 9.32 -10.90
CA GLY A 69 11.55 10.13 -9.79
C GLY A 69 10.16 10.70 -10.04
N ARG A 70 9.82 11.03 -11.30
CA ARG A 70 8.50 11.53 -11.66
C ARG A 70 7.42 10.44 -11.54
N GLN A 71 7.70 9.23 -12.03
CA GLN A 71 6.78 8.09 -11.96
C GLN A 71 6.52 7.64 -10.52
N VAL A 72 7.55 7.66 -9.67
CA VAL A 72 7.42 7.36 -8.23
C VAL A 72 6.58 8.44 -7.53
N ALA A 73 6.83 9.71 -7.82
CA ALA A 73 6.02 10.80 -7.27
C ALA A 73 4.55 10.72 -7.72
N GLU A 74 4.32 10.38 -8.99
CA GLU A 74 2.98 10.17 -9.55
C GLU A 74 2.27 8.99 -8.87
N ALA A 75 2.96 7.86 -8.64
CA ALA A 75 2.42 6.72 -7.89
C ALA A 75 2.08 7.06 -6.43
N ILE A 76 2.94 7.84 -5.75
CA ILE A 76 2.67 8.31 -4.38
C ILE A 76 1.45 9.24 -4.35
N CYS A 77 1.34 10.18 -5.30
CA CYS A 77 0.16 11.03 -5.43
C CYS A 77 -1.12 10.22 -5.68
N LEU A 78 -1.03 9.17 -6.49
CA LEU A 78 -2.16 8.29 -6.81
C LEU A 78 -2.59 7.47 -5.57
N LEU A 79 -1.64 7.00 -4.76
CA LEU A 79 -1.89 6.35 -3.46
C LEU A 79 -2.49 7.31 -2.43
N ALA A 80 -2.01 8.55 -2.36
CA ALA A 80 -2.58 9.56 -1.47
C ALA A 80 -4.02 9.91 -1.87
N ALA A 81 -4.27 10.09 -3.16
CA ALA A 81 -5.62 10.30 -3.70
C ALA A 81 -6.53 9.09 -3.40
N TYR A 82 -6.03 7.86 -3.56
CA TYR A 82 -6.75 6.64 -3.21
C TYR A 82 -7.19 6.66 -1.75
N ALA A 83 -6.27 6.90 -0.81
CA ALA A 83 -6.55 6.95 0.62
C ALA A 83 -7.55 8.04 0.98
N PHE A 84 -7.48 9.20 0.32
CA PHE A 84 -8.41 10.31 0.55
C PHE A 84 -9.82 10.03 0.02
N VAL A 85 -9.94 9.33 -1.12
CA VAL A 85 -11.22 9.05 -1.79
C VAL A 85 -11.93 7.85 -1.15
N MET A 86 -11.18 6.92 -0.56
CA MET A 86 -11.70 5.67 0.02
C MET A 86 -12.86 5.86 1.03
N PRO A 87 -12.82 6.83 1.97
CA PRO A 87 -13.93 7.05 2.90
C PRO A 87 -15.23 7.54 2.23
N TYR A 88 -15.14 8.18 1.07
CA TYR A 88 -16.29 8.79 0.38
C TYR A 88 -16.92 7.84 -0.63
N LEU A 89 -16.10 7.17 -1.45
CA LEU A 89 -16.59 6.32 -2.54
C LEU A 89 -16.65 4.84 -2.16
N GLY A 90 -15.98 4.45 -1.08
CA GLY A 90 -15.83 3.04 -0.68
C GLY A 90 -14.72 2.34 -1.44
N TYR A 91 -14.33 1.18 -0.92
CA TYR A 91 -13.20 0.40 -1.42
C TYR A 91 -13.30 0.08 -2.92
N LEU A 92 -14.46 -0.43 -3.37
CA LEU A 92 -14.60 -0.95 -4.73
C LEU A 92 -14.46 0.14 -5.81
N ILE A 93 -15.17 1.25 -5.66
CA ILE A 93 -15.13 2.36 -6.61
C ILE A 93 -13.75 3.04 -6.59
N SER A 94 -13.18 3.24 -5.39
CA SER A 94 -11.86 3.85 -5.24
C SER A 94 -10.77 3.01 -5.88
N THR A 95 -10.81 1.69 -5.68
CA THR A 95 -9.85 0.74 -6.28
C THR A 95 -9.98 0.73 -7.80
N PHE A 96 -11.20 0.75 -8.32
CA PHE A 96 -11.44 0.80 -9.76
C PHE A 96 -10.87 2.08 -10.40
N LEU A 97 -11.16 3.24 -9.82
CA LEU A 97 -10.67 4.53 -10.31
C LEU A 97 -9.14 4.63 -10.30
N VAL A 98 -8.53 4.18 -9.20
CA VAL A 98 -7.07 4.19 -9.02
C VAL A 98 -6.40 3.22 -9.97
N THR A 99 -6.99 2.04 -10.18
CA THR A 99 -6.48 1.06 -11.15
C THR A 99 -6.52 1.64 -12.57
N ILE A 100 -7.62 2.29 -12.97
CA ILE A 100 -7.71 2.97 -14.28
C ILE A 100 -6.68 4.08 -14.38
N ALA A 101 -6.59 4.97 -13.38
CA ALA A 101 -5.66 6.08 -13.39
C ALA A 101 -4.20 5.58 -13.49
N TYR A 102 -3.87 4.52 -12.76
CA TYR A 102 -2.56 3.87 -12.82
C TYR A 102 -2.28 3.25 -14.19
N MET A 103 -3.26 2.59 -14.80
CA MET A 103 -3.13 2.00 -16.14
C MET A 103 -2.96 3.03 -17.25
N VAL A 104 -3.73 4.13 -17.20
CA VAL A 104 -3.60 5.26 -18.13
C VAL A 104 -2.22 5.89 -17.99
N HIS A 105 -1.71 5.96 -16.77
CA HIS A 105 -0.43 6.57 -16.49
C HIS A 105 0.77 5.69 -16.92
N MET A 106 0.64 4.36 -16.82
CA MET A 106 1.66 3.39 -17.26
C MET A 106 1.55 2.98 -18.75
N SER A 107 0.99 3.82 -19.63
CA SER A 107 0.59 3.47 -21.01
C SER A 107 1.69 2.95 -21.96
N GLY A 108 2.93 2.74 -21.50
CA GLY A 108 4.00 2.07 -22.24
C GLY A 108 4.17 0.56 -21.95
N TYR A 109 3.54 0.02 -20.89
CA TYR A 109 3.62 -1.39 -20.54
C TYR A 109 2.46 -2.20 -21.15
N ARG A 110 2.67 -3.51 -21.40
CA ARG A 110 1.63 -4.41 -21.93
C ARG A 110 0.46 -4.46 -20.93
N TRP A 111 -0.57 -3.67 -21.18
CA TRP A 111 -1.77 -3.49 -20.36
C TRP A 111 -2.51 -4.79 -20.00
N VAL A 112 -2.56 -5.77 -20.91
CA VAL A 112 -3.28 -7.03 -20.71
C VAL A 112 -2.73 -7.88 -19.55
N PRO A 113 -1.42 -8.23 -19.50
CA PRO A 113 -0.87 -8.98 -18.37
C PRO A 113 -0.93 -8.21 -17.04
N SER A 114 -0.78 -6.88 -17.06
CA SER A 114 -0.93 -6.06 -15.84
C SER A 114 -2.36 -6.05 -15.31
N LEU A 115 -3.36 -5.98 -16.19
CA LEU A 115 -4.78 -6.07 -15.83
C LEU A 115 -5.12 -7.46 -15.29
N ALA A 116 -4.61 -8.53 -15.91
CA ALA A 116 -4.81 -9.89 -15.42
C ALA A 116 -4.21 -10.07 -14.01
N PHE A 117 -2.98 -9.59 -13.79
CA PHE A 117 -2.34 -9.62 -12.48
C PHE A 117 -3.11 -8.81 -11.44
N ALA A 118 -3.57 -7.60 -11.78
CA ALA A 118 -4.34 -6.74 -10.89
C ALA A 118 -5.69 -7.35 -10.50
N ILE A 119 -6.38 -8.01 -11.44
CA ILE A 119 -7.64 -8.73 -11.17
C ILE A 119 -7.39 -9.90 -10.22
N VAL A 120 -6.42 -10.76 -10.53
CA VAL A 120 -6.09 -11.92 -9.69
C VAL A 120 -5.70 -11.46 -8.30
N PHE A 121 -4.80 -10.48 -8.19
CA PHE A 121 -4.35 -9.92 -6.93
C PHE A 121 -5.52 -9.32 -6.15
N SER A 122 -6.33 -8.44 -6.76
CA SER A 122 -7.47 -7.80 -6.08
C SER A 122 -8.50 -8.81 -5.60
N VAL A 123 -8.81 -9.84 -6.38
CA VAL A 123 -9.74 -10.91 -5.99
C VAL A 123 -9.16 -11.75 -4.86
N SER A 124 -7.90 -12.16 -4.96
CA SER A 124 -7.23 -12.92 -3.90
C SER A 124 -7.12 -12.13 -2.60
N THR A 125 -6.81 -10.84 -2.69
CA THR A 125 -6.73 -9.95 -1.52
C THR A 125 -8.11 -9.71 -0.93
N ALA A 126 -9.14 -9.45 -1.74
CA ALA A 126 -10.51 -9.30 -1.25
C ALA A 126 -11.03 -10.58 -0.58
N TRP A 127 -10.75 -11.75 -1.16
CA TRP A 127 -11.06 -13.04 -0.56
C TRP A 127 -10.34 -13.24 0.78
N PHE A 128 -9.05 -12.89 0.84
CA PHE A 128 -8.25 -12.98 2.05
C PHE A 128 -8.79 -12.05 3.16
N TRP A 129 -9.22 -10.83 2.81
CA TRP A 129 -9.86 -9.91 3.76
C TRP A 129 -11.21 -10.40 4.25
N ALA A 130 -12.03 -10.98 3.35
CA ALA A 130 -13.30 -11.60 3.72
C ALA A 130 -13.09 -12.78 4.68
N TRP A 131 -12.07 -13.59 4.43
CA TRP A 131 -11.69 -14.69 5.32
C TRP A 131 -11.22 -14.21 6.71
N LEU A 132 -10.52 -13.07 6.77
CA LEU A 132 -10.07 -12.47 8.02
C LEU A 132 -11.16 -11.67 8.75
N VAL A 133 -12.40 -11.62 8.26
CA VAL A 133 -13.52 -10.89 8.92
C VAL A 133 -13.23 -9.39 9.14
N VAL A 134 -12.27 -8.84 8.40
CA VAL A 134 -11.90 -7.43 8.45
C VAL A 134 -12.92 -6.62 7.66
N LEU A 135 -13.62 -5.71 8.34
CA LEU A 135 -14.52 -4.77 7.69
C LEU A 135 -13.71 -3.77 6.86
N VAL A 136 -13.70 -3.97 5.56
CA VAL A 136 -13.20 -2.97 4.61
C VAL A 136 -14.18 -1.79 4.61
N PRO A 137 -13.72 -0.52 4.58
CA PRO A 137 -14.62 0.64 4.52
C PRO A 137 -15.62 0.51 3.38
N GLN A 138 -16.87 0.29 3.78
CA GLN A 138 -18.00 0.19 2.90
C GLN A 138 -18.48 1.61 2.67
N GLY A 139 -18.17 2.16 1.50
CA GLY A 139 -18.69 3.46 1.09
C GLY A 139 -20.15 3.34 0.67
N PHE A 140 -20.56 4.06 -0.38
CA PHE A 140 -21.96 4.05 -0.84
C PHE A 140 -22.50 2.68 -1.27
N PHE A 141 -21.63 1.74 -1.66
CA PHE A 141 -22.02 0.37 -2.00
C PHE A 141 -21.51 -0.62 -0.93
N PRO A 142 -22.41 -1.19 -0.10
CA PRO A 142 -22.03 -2.24 0.82
C PRO A 142 -21.71 -3.53 0.09
N TRP A 143 -20.65 -4.22 0.53
CA TRP A 143 -20.33 -5.57 0.06
C TRP A 143 -21.26 -6.56 0.77
N PRO A 144 -21.80 -7.58 0.09
CA PRO A 144 -22.69 -8.54 0.73
C PRO A 144 -22.00 -9.16 1.95
N GLU A 145 -22.65 -9.00 3.11
CA GLU A 145 -22.26 -9.67 4.34
C GLU A 145 -22.49 -11.18 4.13
N VAL A 146 -21.41 -11.96 4.19
CA VAL A 146 -21.46 -13.43 4.21
C VAL A 146 -21.24 -13.89 5.64
#